data_AF-A0A9E6B5S9-F1
#
_entry.id   AF-A0A9E6B5S9-F1
#
_cell.length_a   1.000
_cell.length_b   1.000
_cell.length_c   1.000
_cell.angle_alpha   90.00
_cell.angle_beta   90.00
_cell.angle_gamma   90.00
#
_symmetry.space_group_name_H-M   'P 1'
#
loop_
_entity.id
_entity.type
_entity.pdbx_description
1 polymer ?
#
loop_
_entity_poly.entity_id
_entity_poly.type
_entity_poly.pdbx_seq_one_letter_code
_entity_poly.pdbx_strand_id
1 'polypeptide(L)'
;MKPKLFIASSVEGLNAAYTIQSNLQHDVDATAWPQGVFDLSSSPLDSLIDALDNSDFGVFVFNPDDITTMRGESNHVVRDNVLFELGLFIGKLGKRRCFIVEPSEPQILLPSDLWGVTTASYDASRSDIAGALGPACHAIRLAVKKHGIFEKSMKPKADIAVNSFDNYDQNDKFALIKSWLSPAGSGVAIKFTEIDDELGLEHGTSMALLPLLIETLPEYSIDMQGANILIYNYKRQRKAMNIGGY
;
A
#
# COMPACT_ATOMS: atom_id res chain seq x y z
N MET A 1 -6.10 -24.69 -2.70
CA MET A 1 -6.61 -23.64 -1.80
C MET A 1 -7.21 -22.55 -2.66
N LYS A 2 -8.40 -22.04 -2.33
CA LYS A 2 -9.00 -20.91 -3.07
C LYS A 2 -8.35 -19.60 -2.62
N PRO A 3 -8.06 -18.64 -3.52
CA PRO A 3 -7.62 -17.31 -3.13
C PRO A 3 -8.68 -16.61 -2.29
N LYS A 4 -8.26 -15.86 -1.29
CA LYS A 4 -9.15 -15.09 -0.42
C LYS A 4 -9.43 -13.72 -1.03
N LEU A 5 -10.71 -13.37 -1.14
CA LEU A 5 -11.17 -12.13 -1.77
C LEU A 5 -11.95 -11.29 -0.75
N PHE A 6 -11.44 -10.11 -0.43
CA PHE A 6 -12.18 -9.12 0.34
C PHE A 6 -13.14 -8.35 -0.58
N ILE A 7 -14.36 -8.10 -0.14
CA ILE A 7 -15.32 -7.25 -0.87
C ILE A 7 -15.79 -6.14 0.07
N ALA A 8 -15.36 -4.90 -0.19
CA ALA A 8 -15.80 -3.71 0.54
C ALA A 8 -16.96 -3.03 -0.18
N SER A 9 -17.96 -2.61 0.59
CA SER A 9 -19.05 -1.75 0.11
C SER A 9 -19.60 -0.88 1.23
N SER A 10 -20.25 0.21 0.85
CA SER A 10 -21.21 0.88 1.72
C SER A 10 -22.43 -0.01 2.02
N VAL A 11 -23.31 0.47 2.90
CA VAL A 11 -24.57 -0.22 3.23
C VAL A 11 -25.48 -0.25 1.99
N GLU A 12 -25.46 0.82 1.21
CA GLU A 12 -26.22 1.00 -0.01
C GLU A 12 -25.72 0.07 -1.14
N GLY A 13 -24.41 -0.23 -1.17
CA GLY A 13 -23.78 -1.18 -2.10
C GLY A 13 -23.90 -2.66 -1.72
N LEU A 14 -24.55 -3.00 -0.60
CA LEU A 14 -24.61 -4.37 -0.06
C LEU A 14 -25.15 -5.41 -1.04
N ASN A 15 -26.20 -5.05 -1.79
CA ASN A 15 -26.81 -5.96 -2.74
C ASN A 15 -25.81 -6.38 -3.83
N ALA A 16 -25.02 -5.43 -4.34
CA ALA A 16 -23.97 -5.71 -5.29
C ALA A 16 -22.84 -6.53 -4.65
N ALA A 17 -22.41 -6.21 -3.43
CA ALA A 17 -21.36 -6.94 -2.71
C ALA A 17 -21.71 -8.42 -2.50
N TYR A 18 -22.90 -8.73 -2.00
CA TYR A 18 -23.35 -10.12 -1.82
C TYR A 18 -23.56 -10.84 -3.15
N THR A 19 -24.02 -10.13 -4.18
CA THR A 19 -24.16 -10.71 -5.51
C THR A 19 -22.80 -11.07 -6.11
N ILE A 20 -21.79 -10.21 -5.96
CA ILE A 20 -20.39 -10.50 -6.36
C ILE A 20 -19.87 -11.72 -5.59
N GLN A 21 -20.09 -11.76 -4.28
CA GLN A 21 -19.69 -12.89 -3.43
C GLN A 21 -20.30 -14.20 -3.95
N SER A 22 -21.60 -14.21 -4.25
CA SER A 22 -22.30 -15.38 -4.79
C SER A 22 -21.80 -15.79 -6.18
N ASN A 23 -21.64 -14.82 -7.09
CA ASN A 23 -21.17 -15.08 -8.45
C ASN A 23 -19.73 -15.64 -8.50
N LEU A 24 -18.91 -15.36 -7.49
CA LEU A 24 -17.51 -15.78 -7.42
C LEU A 24 -17.28 -16.98 -6.49
N GLN A 25 -18.33 -17.56 -5.88
CA GLN A 25 -18.25 -18.60 -4.84
C GLN A 25 -17.42 -19.85 -5.23
N HIS A 26 -17.33 -20.16 -6.53
CA HIS A 26 -16.58 -21.33 -7.01
C HIS A 26 -15.10 -21.04 -7.26
N ASP A 27 -14.71 -19.78 -7.45
CA ASP A 27 -13.36 -19.38 -7.85
C ASP A 27 -12.51 -18.88 -6.66
N VAL A 28 -13.14 -18.25 -5.67
CA VAL A 28 -12.47 -17.63 -4.51
C VAL A 28 -13.20 -17.95 -3.21
N ASP A 29 -12.51 -17.74 -2.10
CA ASP A 29 -13.11 -17.64 -0.76
C ASP A 29 -13.39 -16.16 -0.49
N ALA A 30 -14.60 -15.70 -0.82
CA ALA A 30 -14.97 -14.30 -0.79
C ALA A 30 -15.67 -13.92 0.52
N THR A 31 -15.23 -12.83 1.13
CA THR A 31 -15.84 -12.25 2.34
C THR A 31 -16.34 -10.85 2.02
N ALA A 32 -17.67 -10.67 2.07
CA ALA A 32 -18.30 -9.36 1.98
C ALA A 32 -18.22 -8.65 3.33
N TRP A 33 -17.64 -7.45 3.32
CA TRP A 33 -17.45 -6.59 4.49
C TRP A 33 -18.21 -5.28 4.30
N PRO A 34 -19.42 -5.15 4.87
CA PRO A 34 -20.17 -3.91 4.82
C PRO A 34 -19.54 -2.87 5.74
N GLN A 35 -19.57 -1.61 5.34
CA GLN A 35 -19.33 -0.49 6.24
C GLN A 35 -20.23 -0.60 7.50
N GLY A 36 -19.63 -0.47 8.68
CA GLY A 36 -20.34 -0.46 9.97
C GLY A 36 -20.47 -1.80 10.69
N VAL A 37 -19.96 -2.90 10.12
CA VAL A 37 -19.88 -4.21 10.80
C VAL A 37 -18.52 -4.33 11.49
N PHE A 38 -18.46 -4.07 12.79
CA PHE A 38 -17.25 -4.21 13.60
C PHE A 38 -17.52 -5.04 14.84
N ASP A 39 -16.58 -5.91 15.19
CA ASP A 39 -16.64 -6.70 16.42
C ASP A 39 -16.46 -5.77 17.63
N LEU A 40 -17.31 -5.96 18.64
CA LEU A 40 -17.19 -5.29 19.93
C LEU A 40 -15.77 -5.49 20.46
N SER A 41 -15.08 -4.40 20.83
CA SER A 41 -13.71 -4.33 21.38
C SER A 41 -12.51 -4.21 20.42
N SER A 42 -12.70 -4.17 19.10
CA SER A 42 -11.63 -3.83 18.14
C SER A 42 -11.84 -2.46 17.50
N SER A 43 -10.76 -1.78 17.09
CA SER A 43 -10.92 -0.58 16.26
C SER A 43 -11.29 -0.99 14.82
N PRO A 44 -12.08 -0.16 14.10
CA PRO A 44 -12.35 -0.37 12.68
C PRO A 44 -11.11 -0.60 11.83
N LEU A 45 -10.03 0.10 12.17
CA LEU A 45 -8.77 0.02 11.44
C LEU A 45 -8.05 -1.31 11.70
N ASP A 46 -8.06 -1.83 12.94
CA ASP A 46 -7.44 -3.13 13.27
C ASP A 46 -8.13 -4.27 12.52
N SER A 47 -9.46 -4.28 12.53
CA SER A 47 -10.26 -5.26 11.78
C SER A 47 -9.96 -5.22 10.28
N LEU A 48 -9.78 -4.02 9.73
CA LEU A 48 -9.45 -3.83 8.32
C LEU A 48 -8.03 -4.30 7.99
N ILE A 49 -7.05 -4.06 8.88
CA ILE A 49 -5.68 -4.54 8.75
C ILE A 49 -5.66 -6.08 8.79
N ASP A 50 -6.41 -6.68 9.70
CA ASP A 50 -6.53 -8.14 9.80
C ASP A 50 -7.18 -8.73 8.54
N ALA A 51 -8.25 -8.11 8.02
CA ALA A 51 -8.88 -8.51 6.78
C ALA A 51 -7.91 -8.40 5.59
N LEU A 52 -7.16 -7.30 5.53
CA LEU A 52 -6.14 -7.05 4.50
C LEU A 52 -5.03 -8.10 4.54
N ASP A 53 -4.49 -8.39 5.72
CA ASP A 53 -3.48 -9.43 5.90
C ASP A 53 -4.04 -10.81 5.54
N ASN A 54 -5.34 -11.04 5.68
CA ASN A 54 -5.96 -12.31 5.33
C ASN A 54 -6.52 -12.36 3.90
N SER A 55 -6.17 -11.41 3.02
CA SER A 55 -6.71 -11.34 1.66
C SER A 55 -5.63 -11.42 0.59
N ASP A 56 -5.95 -12.10 -0.52
CA ASP A 56 -5.11 -12.16 -1.71
C ASP A 56 -5.49 -11.12 -2.77
N PHE A 57 -6.73 -10.63 -2.68
CA PHE A 57 -7.38 -9.70 -3.60
C PHE A 57 -8.43 -8.86 -2.86
N GLY A 58 -8.75 -7.69 -3.42
CA GLY A 58 -9.85 -6.83 -2.96
C GLY A 58 -10.78 -6.41 -4.10
N VAL A 59 -12.08 -6.38 -3.83
CA VAL A 59 -13.12 -5.76 -4.67
C VAL A 59 -13.75 -4.62 -3.89
N PHE A 60 -13.89 -3.47 -4.52
CA PHE A 60 -14.45 -2.27 -3.91
C PHE A 60 -15.66 -1.85 -4.71
N VAL A 61 -16.84 -1.96 -4.11
CA VAL A 61 -18.10 -1.57 -4.72
C VAL A 61 -18.27 -0.06 -4.53
N PHE A 62 -18.10 0.68 -5.62
CA PHE A 62 -18.31 2.10 -5.64
C PHE A 62 -19.78 2.34 -5.97
N ASN A 63 -20.51 2.83 -4.98
CA ASN A 63 -21.90 3.21 -5.12
C ASN A 63 -22.01 4.74 -4.98
N PRO A 64 -22.94 5.42 -5.68
CA PRO A 64 -23.08 6.87 -5.64
C PRO A 64 -23.75 7.33 -4.33
N ASP A 65 -23.10 7.06 -3.21
CA ASP A 65 -23.65 7.21 -1.86
C ASP A 65 -23.72 8.68 -1.43
N ASP A 66 -22.74 9.47 -1.85
CA ASP A 66 -22.60 10.86 -1.45
C ASP A 66 -22.59 11.78 -2.69
N ILE A 67 -22.94 13.05 -2.48
CA ILE A 67 -22.87 14.10 -3.50
C ILE A 67 -21.87 15.14 -3.03
N THR A 68 -20.91 15.47 -3.89
CA THR A 68 -19.92 16.51 -3.64
C THR A 68 -20.08 17.62 -4.68
N THR A 69 -19.97 18.87 -4.23
CA THR A 69 -20.00 20.04 -5.12
C THR A 69 -18.57 20.50 -5.39
N MET A 70 -18.10 20.32 -6.62
CA MET A 70 -16.78 20.79 -7.06
C MET A 70 -16.95 21.86 -8.13
N ARG A 71 -16.34 23.03 -7.92
CA ARG A 71 -16.36 24.13 -8.90
C ARG A 71 -17.77 24.53 -9.37
N GLY A 72 -18.78 24.36 -8.53
CA GLY A 72 -20.18 24.67 -8.83
C GLY A 72 -21.00 23.53 -9.44
N GLU A 73 -20.39 22.36 -9.69
CA GLU A 73 -21.08 21.18 -10.21
C GLU A 73 -21.24 20.12 -9.12
N SER A 74 -22.48 19.62 -8.95
CA SER A 74 -22.79 18.53 -8.04
C SER A 74 -22.55 17.19 -8.72
N ASN A 75 -21.68 16.37 -8.14
CA ASN A 75 -21.24 15.10 -8.68
C ASN A 75 -21.50 13.97 -7.67
N HIS A 76 -21.90 12.80 -8.17
CA HIS A 76 -21.96 11.59 -7.35
C HIS A 76 -20.55 11.08 -7.06
N VAL A 77 -20.28 10.79 -5.80
CA VAL A 77 -19.00 10.26 -5.33
C VAL A 77 -19.21 9.01 -4.49
N VAL A 78 -18.18 8.18 -4.43
CA VAL A 78 -18.12 7.06 -3.49
C VAL A 78 -17.90 7.58 -2.07
N ARG A 79 -18.43 6.87 -1.06
CA ARG A 79 -18.10 7.14 0.36
C ARG A 79 -16.59 7.10 0.60
N ASP A 80 -16.12 8.07 1.40
CA ASP A 80 -14.70 8.20 1.75
C ASP A 80 -14.09 6.93 2.35
N ASN A 81 -14.85 6.17 3.14
CA ASN A 81 -14.36 4.93 3.76
C ASN A 81 -14.00 3.86 2.73
N VAL A 82 -14.83 3.67 1.70
CA VAL A 82 -14.58 2.65 0.66
C VAL A 82 -13.35 3.06 -0.18
N LEU A 83 -13.17 4.36 -0.40
CA LEU A 83 -11.97 4.90 -1.04
C LEU A 83 -10.71 4.70 -0.19
N PHE A 84 -10.81 4.90 1.14
CA PHE A 84 -9.73 4.64 2.08
C PHE A 84 -9.33 3.16 2.11
N GLU A 85 -10.32 2.25 2.17
CA GLU A 85 -10.10 0.80 2.11
C GLU A 85 -9.41 0.38 0.81
N LEU A 86 -9.85 0.93 -0.34
CA LEU A 86 -9.17 0.71 -1.62
C LEU A 86 -7.70 1.15 -1.54
N GLY A 87 -7.42 2.34 -0.99
CA GLY A 87 -6.08 2.86 -0.83
C GLY A 87 -5.18 1.93 -0.01
N LEU A 88 -5.68 1.45 1.14
CA LEU A 88 -4.96 0.50 1.99
C LEU A 88 -4.65 -0.82 1.28
N PHE A 89 -5.63 -1.38 0.57
CA PHE A 89 -5.43 -2.62 -0.18
C PHE A 89 -4.46 -2.44 -1.35
N ILE A 90 -4.52 -1.33 -2.08
CA ILE A 90 -3.55 -1.00 -3.13
C ILE A 90 -2.13 -0.91 -2.54
N GLY A 91 -1.97 -0.27 -1.39
CA GLY A 91 -0.67 -0.11 -0.73
C GLY A 91 -0.01 -1.45 -0.39
N LYS A 92 -0.80 -2.45 0.01
CA LYS A 92 -0.29 -3.77 0.42
C LYS A 92 -0.25 -4.81 -0.71
N LEU A 93 -1.33 -4.97 -1.45
CA LEU A 93 -1.48 -6.01 -2.48
C LEU A 93 -1.05 -5.52 -3.87
N GLY A 94 -0.97 -4.20 -4.06
CA GLY A 94 -0.75 -3.57 -5.35
C GLY A 94 -2.03 -3.46 -6.18
N LYS A 95 -2.05 -2.45 -7.07
CA LYS A 95 -3.21 -2.13 -7.91
C LYS A 95 -3.73 -3.25 -8.81
N ARG A 96 -2.91 -4.26 -9.13
CA ARG A 96 -3.32 -5.39 -10.00
C ARG A 96 -4.19 -6.42 -9.28
N ARG A 97 -4.33 -6.30 -7.95
CA ARG A 97 -5.11 -7.20 -7.09
C ARG A 97 -6.31 -6.51 -6.45
N CYS A 98 -6.55 -5.24 -6.79
CA CYS A 98 -7.64 -4.43 -6.27
C CYS A 98 -8.54 -4.04 -7.46
N PHE A 99 -9.82 -4.40 -7.38
CA PHE A 99 -10.78 -4.20 -8.46
C PHE A 99 -11.88 -3.26 -8.00
N ILE A 100 -12.24 -2.31 -8.85
CA ILE A 100 -13.36 -1.39 -8.59
C ILE A 100 -14.56 -1.88 -9.40
N VAL A 101 -15.71 -2.00 -8.75
CA VAL A 101 -16.98 -2.34 -9.38
C VAL A 101 -17.97 -1.22 -9.12
N GLU A 102 -18.57 -0.65 -10.16
CA GLU A 102 -19.44 0.51 -10.05
C GLU A 102 -20.67 0.40 -10.97
N PRO A 103 -21.80 1.06 -10.66
CA PRO A 103 -22.90 1.14 -11.60
C PRO A 103 -22.48 1.94 -12.83
N SER A 104 -23.04 1.60 -13.99
CA SER A 104 -22.79 2.34 -15.24
C SER A 104 -23.45 3.71 -15.23
N GLU A 105 -24.50 3.88 -14.43
CA GLU A 105 -25.26 5.12 -14.24
C GLU A 105 -25.76 5.21 -12.79
N PRO A 106 -25.70 6.40 -12.15
CA PRO A 106 -25.03 7.61 -12.62
C PRO A 106 -23.51 7.43 -12.63
N GLN A 107 -22.82 8.20 -13.47
CA GLN A 107 -21.35 8.23 -13.46
C GLN A 107 -20.83 8.69 -12.09
N ILE A 108 -19.93 7.90 -11.50
CA ILE A 108 -19.24 8.26 -10.26
C ILE A 108 -17.98 9.04 -10.61
N LEU A 109 -17.80 10.20 -9.98
CA LEU A 109 -16.59 10.97 -10.11
C LEU A 109 -15.48 10.34 -9.25
N LEU A 110 -14.50 9.73 -9.90
CA LEU A 110 -13.31 9.20 -9.24
C LEU A 110 -12.28 10.32 -8.98
N PRO A 111 -11.50 10.23 -7.88
CA PRO A 111 -10.31 11.05 -7.68
C PRO A 111 -9.38 11.00 -8.90
N SER A 112 -8.69 12.11 -9.18
CA SER A 112 -7.82 12.21 -10.37
C SER A 112 -6.70 11.17 -10.41
N ASP A 113 -6.20 10.75 -9.24
CA ASP A 113 -5.18 9.71 -9.12
C ASP A 113 -5.69 8.32 -9.55
N LEU A 114 -7.02 8.13 -9.62
CA LEU A 114 -7.67 6.89 -10.05
C LEU A 114 -8.18 6.94 -11.51
N TRP A 115 -8.04 8.05 -12.24
CA TRP A 115 -8.53 8.17 -13.64
C TRP A 115 -7.90 7.19 -14.64
N GLY A 116 -6.80 6.52 -14.27
CA GLY A 116 -6.17 5.47 -15.07
C GLY A 116 -6.54 4.04 -14.65
N VAL A 117 -7.39 3.87 -13.65
CA VAL A 117 -7.83 2.54 -13.16
C VAL A 117 -9.03 2.09 -13.97
N THR A 118 -8.92 0.93 -14.60
CA THR A 118 -10.06 0.30 -15.28
C THR A 118 -11.04 -0.23 -14.23
N THR A 119 -12.23 0.35 -14.18
CA THR A 119 -13.35 -0.14 -13.36
C THR A 119 -14.16 -1.17 -14.13
N ALA A 120 -14.87 -2.03 -13.41
CA ALA A 120 -15.84 -2.95 -13.98
C ALA A 120 -17.25 -2.40 -13.72
N SER A 121 -17.91 -1.90 -14.75
CA SER A 121 -19.25 -1.35 -14.61
C SER A 121 -20.34 -2.42 -14.72
N TYR A 122 -21.48 -2.19 -14.08
CA TYR A 122 -22.69 -3.01 -14.21
C TYR A 122 -23.95 -2.17 -14.37
N ASP A 123 -25.01 -2.73 -14.94
CA ASP A 123 -26.30 -2.05 -15.05
C ASP A 123 -27.12 -2.25 -13.77
N ALA A 124 -27.13 -1.25 -12.90
CA ALA A 124 -27.87 -1.27 -11.63
C ALA A 124 -29.40 -1.17 -11.81
N SER A 125 -29.89 -0.82 -13.00
CA SER A 125 -31.33 -0.76 -13.30
C SER A 125 -31.95 -2.12 -13.63
N ARG A 126 -31.11 -3.13 -13.92
CA ARG A 126 -31.58 -4.49 -14.21
C ARG A 126 -32.19 -5.13 -12.97
N SER A 127 -33.35 -5.75 -13.15
CA SER A 127 -34.01 -6.57 -12.13
C SER A 127 -33.17 -7.78 -11.73
N ASP A 128 -32.47 -8.38 -12.69
CA ASP A 128 -31.49 -9.44 -12.47
C ASP A 128 -30.09 -8.85 -12.29
N ILE A 129 -29.79 -8.45 -11.05
CA ILE A 129 -28.48 -7.91 -10.66
C ILE A 129 -27.36 -8.95 -10.80
N ALA A 130 -27.65 -10.24 -10.61
CA ALA A 130 -26.69 -11.32 -10.75
C ALA A 130 -26.19 -11.43 -12.19
N GLY A 131 -27.12 -11.37 -13.15
CA GLY A 131 -26.79 -11.29 -14.57
C GLY A 131 -26.10 -9.97 -14.96
N ALA A 132 -26.47 -8.85 -14.33
CA ALA A 132 -25.82 -7.55 -14.58
C ALA A 132 -24.35 -7.53 -14.15
N LEU A 133 -24.03 -8.14 -13.00
CA LEU A 133 -22.67 -8.25 -12.46
C LEU A 133 -21.85 -9.39 -13.09
N GLY A 134 -22.48 -10.25 -13.89
CA GLY A 134 -21.84 -11.41 -14.54
C GLY A 134 -20.55 -11.05 -15.31
N PRO A 135 -20.55 -10.03 -16.18
CA PRO A 135 -19.34 -9.58 -16.88
C PRO A 135 -18.22 -9.10 -15.95
N ALA A 136 -18.56 -8.29 -14.93
CA ALA A 136 -17.60 -7.81 -13.93
C ALA A 136 -16.97 -8.97 -13.15
N CYS A 137 -17.80 -9.91 -12.69
CA CYS A 137 -17.34 -11.12 -11.99
C CYS A 137 -16.49 -12.01 -12.90
N HIS A 138 -16.82 -12.11 -14.19
CA HIS A 138 -16.00 -12.85 -15.14
C HIS A 138 -14.60 -12.22 -15.31
N ALA A 139 -14.52 -10.90 -15.44
CA ALA A 139 -13.25 -10.18 -15.54
C ALA A 139 -12.39 -10.36 -14.27
N ILE A 140 -13.01 -10.22 -13.09
CA ILE A 140 -12.35 -10.44 -11.78
C ILE A 140 -11.80 -11.87 -11.70
N ARG A 141 -12.61 -12.88 -12.06
CA ARG A 141 -12.16 -14.29 -12.09
C ARG A 141 -10.96 -14.51 -13.00
N LEU A 142 -10.91 -13.89 -14.19
CA LEU A 142 -9.76 -13.99 -15.08
C LEU A 142 -8.51 -13.36 -14.46
N ALA A 143 -8.66 -12.21 -13.80
CA ALA A 143 -7.56 -11.55 -13.11
C ALA A 143 -7.05 -12.38 -11.92
N VAL A 144 -7.95 -12.94 -11.12
CA VAL A 144 -7.61 -13.84 -9.99
C VAL A 144 -6.84 -15.05 -10.49
N LYS A 145 -7.32 -15.72 -11.55
CA LYS A 145 -6.62 -16.88 -12.15
C LYS A 145 -5.23 -16.52 -12.67
N LYS A 146 -5.07 -15.32 -13.23
CA LYS A 146 -3.79 -14.82 -13.75
C LYS A 146 -2.79 -14.52 -12.63
N HIS A 147 -3.24 -13.95 -11.52
CA HIS A 147 -2.35 -13.45 -10.47
C HIS A 147 -2.14 -14.43 -9.31
N GLY A 148 -3.01 -15.44 -9.14
CA GLY A 148 -2.86 -16.47 -8.12
C GLY A 148 -2.91 -15.94 -6.68
N ILE A 149 -2.62 -16.81 -5.71
CA ILE A 149 -2.54 -16.46 -4.28
C ILE A 149 -1.45 -15.40 -4.09
N PHE A 150 -1.67 -14.45 -3.17
CA PHE A 150 -0.70 -13.43 -2.85
C PHE A 150 0.41 -14.05 -2.00
N GLU A 151 1.61 -14.19 -2.58
CA GLU A 151 2.79 -14.55 -1.80
C GLU A 151 3.15 -13.36 -0.91
N LYS A 152 2.72 -13.42 0.35
CA LYS A 152 3.29 -12.57 1.39
C LYS A 152 4.78 -12.85 1.37
N SER A 153 5.59 -11.86 0.98
CA SER A 153 7.01 -11.95 1.26
C SER A 153 7.14 -12.16 2.76
N MET A 154 7.56 -13.35 3.19
CA MET A 154 8.06 -13.57 4.55
C MET A 154 9.35 -12.76 4.68
N LYS A 155 9.23 -11.44 4.79
CA LYS A 155 10.12 -10.75 5.72
C LYS A 155 9.68 -11.24 7.11
N PRO A 156 10.61 -11.67 7.97
CA PRO A 156 10.26 -12.19 9.29
C PRO A 156 9.29 -11.23 9.97
N LYS A 157 8.23 -11.79 10.55
CA LYS A 157 7.37 -11.10 11.51
C LYS A 157 8.28 -10.65 12.65
N ALA A 158 8.84 -9.45 12.56
CA ALA A 158 9.19 -8.72 13.76
C ALA A 158 7.83 -8.28 14.32
N ASP A 159 7.47 -8.81 15.48
CA ASP A 159 6.40 -8.21 16.26
C ASP A 159 6.68 -6.71 16.38
N ILE A 160 5.69 -5.89 16.05
CA ILE A 160 5.29 -4.61 16.65
C ILE A 160 4.47 -3.85 15.60
N ALA A 161 3.16 -3.81 15.81
CA ALA A 161 2.29 -2.78 15.25
C ALA A 161 2.27 -1.60 16.24
N VAL A 162 2.52 -0.38 15.73
CA VAL A 162 1.93 0.94 16.04
C VAL A 162 2.86 1.98 15.40
N ASN A 163 2.37 2.70 14.40
CA ASN A 163 2.96 3.86 13.72
C ASN A 163 4.44 3.71 13.25
N SER A 164 4.65 3.26 12.01
CA SER A 164 5.98 3.09 11.40
C SER A 164 6.74 4.40 11.08
N PHE A 165 6.31 5.54 11.60
CA PHE A 165 7.08 6.78 11.60
C PHE A 165 7.37 7.29 13.02
N ASP A 166 6.44 7.10 13.97
CA ASP A 166 6.48 7.77 15.28
C ASP A 166 7.31 7.08 16.37
N ASN A 167 7.80 5.86 16.14
CA ASN A 167 8.39 5.06 17.22
C ASN A 167 9.90 4.83 17.12
N TYR A 168 10.56 5.32 16.09
CA TYR A 168 12.03 5.37 16.09
C TYR A 168 12.47 6.61 16.87
N ASP A 169 13.08 6.37 18.02
CA ASP A 169 13.77 7.46 18.69
C ASP A 169 14.99 7.90 17.85
N GLN A 170 15.64 8.98 18.26
CA GLN A 170 16.78 9.50 17.50
C GLN A 170 17.91 8.46 17.39
N ASN A 171 18.16 7.65 18.42
CA ASN A 171 19.21 6.62 18.40
C ASN A 171 18.87 5.49 17.42
N ASP A 172 17.61 5.08 17.34
CA ASP A 172 17.14 4.08 16.38
C ASP A 172 17.38 4.55 14.93
N LYS A 173 17.00 5.79 14.63
CA LYS A 173 17.22 6.43 13.32
C LYS A 173 18.73 6.47 12.98
N PHE A 174 19.57 6.83 13.96
CA PHE A 174 21.03 6.79 13.81
C PHE A 174 21.56 5.38 13.54
N ALA A 175 21.08 4.37 14.26
CA ALA A 175 21.53 2.99 14.10
C ALA A 175 21.16 2.42 12.73
N LEU A 176 19.95 2.71 12.24
CA LEU A 176 19.49 2.30 10.92
C LEU A 176 20.33 2.92 9.80
N ILE A 177 20.51 4.25 9.83
CA ILE A 177 21.32 4.97 8.84
C ILE A 177 22.78 4.49 8.87
N LYS A 178 23.34 4.27 10.06
CA LYS A 178 24.70 3.73 10.22
C LYS A 178 24.82 2.31 9.64
N SER A 179 23.82 1.46 9.83
CA SER A 179 23.81 0.11 9.28
C SER A 179 23.63 0.10 7.75
N TRP A 180 22.94 1.09 7.21
CA TRP A 180 22.75 1.25 5.77
C TRP A 180 24.04 1.71 5.07
N LEU A 181 24.83 2.56 5.72
CA LEU A 181 26.13 3.00 5.22
C LEU A 181 27.04 1.79 4.96
N SER A 182 27.24 1.50 3.67
CA SER A 182 28.07 0.39 3.23
C SER A 182 29.25 0.87 2.38
N PRO A 183 30.40 0.18 2.42
CA PRO A 183 31.50 0.44 1.48
C PRO A 183 31.11 0.25 0.02
N ALA A 184 30.11 -0.60 -0.26
CA ALA A 184 29.66 -0.91 -1.62
C ALA A 184 28.93 0.27 -2.29
N GLY A 185 28.29 1.16 -1.52
CA GLY A 185 27.65 2.37 -2.00
C GLY A 185 28.60 3.58 -2.18
N SER A 186 29.89 3.42 -1.87
CA SER A 186 30.88 4.49 -1.97
C SER A 186 30.99 5.04 -3.40
N GLY A 187 30.94 6.37 -3.54
CA GLY A 187 31.10 7.08 -4.81
C GLY A 187 29.86 7.10 -5.71
N VAL A 188 28.71 6.61 -5.22
CA VAL A 188 27.42 6.65 -5.94
C VAL A 188 26.58 7.83 -5.44
N ALA A 189 25.92 8.51 -6.37
CA ALA A 189 24.94 9.55 -6.05
C ALA A 189 23.62 8.92 -5.62
N ILE A 190 23.17 9.25 -4.40
CA ILE A 190 21.98 8.67 -3.79
C ILE A 190 21.07 9.80 -3.32
N LYS A 191 19.76 9.67 -3.54
CA LYS A 191 18.78 10.64 -3.03
C LYS A 191 18.45 10.35 -1.57
N PHE A 192 18.34 11.38 -0.74
CA PHE A 192 17.92 11.21 0.66
C PHE A 192 16.55 10.51 0.78
N THR A 193 15.61 10.85 -0.10
CA THR A 193 14.28 10.22 -0.11
C THR A 193 14.34 8.72 -0.37
N GLU A 194 15.26 8.26 -1.22
CA GLU A 194 15.42 6.82 -1.50
C GLU A 194 15.96 6.08 -0.26
N ILE A 195 16.81 6.73 0.54
CA ILE A 195 17.32 6.19 1.80
C ILE A 195 16.19 6.12 2.85
N ASP A 196 15.41 7.19 2.96
CA ASP A 196 14.28 7.25 3.89
C ASP A 196 13.22 6.19 3.54
N ASP A 197 12.91 6.03 2.25
CA ASP A 197 11.97 5.01 1.77
C ASP A 197 12.49 3.58 2.01
N GLU A 198 13.78 3.33 1.76
CA GLU A 198 14.40 2.02 1.96
C GLU A 198 14.41 1.62 3.45
N LEU A 199 14.67 2.58 4.33
CA LEU A 199 14.76 2.38 5.77
C LEU A 199 13.44 2.56 6.51
N GLY A 200 12.37 2.99 5.83
CA GLY A 200 11.09 3.31 6.45
C GLY A 200 11.17 4.47 7.44
N LEU A 201 11.95 5.50 7.14
CA LEU A 201 12.14 6.70 7.97
C LEU A 201 11.26 7.86 7.48
N GLU A 202 10.95 8.81 8.37
CA GLU A 202 10.30 10.06 7.99
C GLU A 202 11.10 10.77 6.90
N HIS A 203 10.43 11.30 5.88
CA HIS A 203 11.08 12.03 4.80
C HIS A 203 11.90 13.21 5.33
N GLY A 204 13.19 13.25 4.98
CA GLY A 204 14.15 14.23 5.46
C GLY A 204 14.99 13.77 6.65
N THR A 205 14.71 12.58 7.21
CA THR A 205 15.51 12.03 8.32
C THR A 205 16.95 11.80 7.90
N SER A 206 17.19 11.11 6.79
CA SER A 206 18.53 10.88 6.26
C SER A 206 19.22 12.19 5.88
N MET A 207 18.49 13.18 5.34
CA MET A 207 19.02 14.51 5.03
C MET A 207 19.57 15.22 6.28
N ALA A 208 18.88 15.09 7.42
CA ALA A 208 19.30 15.69 8.68
C ALA A 208 20.43 14.92 9.38
N LEU A 209 20.35 13.58 9.40
CA LEU A 209 21.20 12.74 10.26
C LEU A 209 22.43 12.18 9.56
N LEU A 210 22.33 11.82 8.27
CA LEU A 210 23.41 11.15 7.55
C LEU A 210 24.70 11.99 7.47
N PRO A 211 24.65 13.32 7.22
CA PRO A 211 25.87 14.14 7.23
C PRO A 211 26.56 14.16 8.59
N LEU A 212 25.78 14.35 9.67
CA LEU A 212 26.26 14.33 11.05
C LEU A 212 26.91 12.98 11.39
N LEU A 213 26.31 11.89 10.93
CA LEU A 213 26.79 10.55 11.19
C LEU A 213 28.12 10.29 10.48
N ILE A 214 28.26 10.71 9.22
CA ILE A 214 29.52 10.59 8.48
C ILE A 214 30.65 11.38 9.14
N GLU A 215 30.37 12.55 9.73
CA GLU A 215 31.39 13.31 10.50
C GLU A 215 31.91 12.55 11.73
N THR A 216 31.09 11.67 12.32
CA THR A 216 31.51 10.83 13.46
C THR A 216 32.24 9.55 13.07
N LEU A 217 32.25 9.18 11.78
CA LEU A 217 32.84 7.93 11.29
C LEU A 217 34.11 8.21 10.46
N PRO A 218 35.32 7.97 11.01
CA PRO A 218 36.58 8.32 10.34
C PRO A 218 36.82 7.55 9.02
N GLU A 219 36.17 6.40 8.85
CA GLU A 219 36.23 5.59 7.64
C GLU A 219 35.33 6.08 6.50
N TYR A 220 34.46 7.06 6.74
CA TYR A 220 33.62 7.67 5.71
C TYR A 220 33.96 9.16 5.53
N SER A 221 33.62 9.71 4.36
CA SER A 221 33.67 11.15 4.12
C SER A 221 32.65 11.55 3.07
N ILE A 222 32.06 12.72 3.24
CA ILE A 222 31.18 13.30 2.22
C ILE A 222 32.03 13.84 1.07
N ASP A 223 31.72 13.41 -0.14
CA ASP A 223 32.34 13.91 -1.37
C ASP A 223 31.56 15.09 -1.93
N MET A 224 30.23 14.95 -1.99
CA MET A 224 29.33 16.00 -2.47
C MET A 224 27.99 15.90 -1.74
N GLN A 225 27.46 17.05 -1.31
CA GLN A 225 26.13 17.15 -0.72
C GLN A 225 25.36 18.28 -1.41
N GLY A 226 24.29 17.92 -2.11
CA GLY A 226 23.30 18.85 -2.63
C GLY A 226 22.06 18.92 -1.74
N ALA A 227 21.05 19.67 -2.19
CA ALA A 227 19.80 19.81 -1.44
C ALA A 227 19.05 18.47 -1.25
N ASN A 228 19.16 17.53 -2.18
CA ASN A 228 18.42 16.26 -2.16
C ASN A 228 19.29 15.02 -2.40
N ILE A 229 20.58 15.20 -2.70
CA ILE A 229 21.48 14.13 -3.15
C ILE A 229 22.76 14.17 -2.33
N LEU A 230 23.28 13.00 -1.97
CA LEU A 230 24.57 12.81 -1.31
C LEU A 230 25.44 11.84 -2.10
N ILE A 231 26.74 12.12 -2.15
CA ILE A 231 27.80 11.18 -2.50
C ILE A 231 28.73 11.08 -1.30
N TYR A 232 28.92 9.86 -0.78
CA TYR A 232 29.89 9.58 0.28
C TYR A 232 30.96 8.61 -0.23
N ASN A 233 32.13 8.65 0.40
CA ASN A 233 33.27 7.80 0.10
C ASN A 233 33.69 6.98 1.33
N TYR A 234 34.03 5.71 1.12
CA TYR A 234 34.63 4.85 2.13
C TYR A 234 36.15 4.82 2.00
N LYS A 235 36.86 5.27 3.04
CA LYS A 235 38.32 5.24 3.15
C LYS A 235 38.76 3.92 3.77
N ARG A 236 39.26 3.00 2.94
CA ARG A 236 39.84 1.74 3.41
C ARG A 236 41.08 2.05 4.27
N GLN A 237 41.02 1.75 5.58
CA GLN A 237 42.20 1.86 6.43
C GLN A 237 43.30 0.96 5.87
N ARG A 238 44.44 1.54 5.48
CA ARG A 238 45.68 0.79 5.26
C ARG A 238 46.08 0.22 6.61
N LYS A 239 45.90 -1.10 6.82
CA LYS A 239 46.63 -1.79 7.89
C LYS A 239 48.10 -1.46 7.68
N ALA A 240 48.68 -0.69 8.59
CA ALA A 240 50.13 -0.58 8.67
C ALA A 240 50.65 -2.00 8.90
N MET A 241 51.25 -2.57 7.86
CA MET A 241 51.98 -3.82 7.97
C MET A 241 53.24 -3.45 8.77
N ASN A 242 53.14 -3.57 10.10
CA ASN A 242 54.30 -3.59 10.99
C ASN A 242 55.09 -4.85 10.63
N ILE A 243 55.98 -4.73 9.64
CA ILE A 243 57.11 -5.65 9.48
C ILE A 243 58.22 -5.08 10.36
N GLY A 244 58.05 -5.26 11.67
CA GLY A 244 59.09 -5.04 12.66
C GLY A 244 59.44 -6.38 13.27
N GLY A 245 60.67 -6.84 13.03
CA GLY A 245 61.27 -7.88 13.87
C GLY A 245 62.21 -8.84 13.17
N TYR A 246 63.50 -8.47 13.25
CA TYR A 246 64.70 -9.33 13.33
C TYR A 246 65.23 -10.02 12.08
#